data_AF-A0A8C1PGQ4-F1
#
_entry.id   AF-A0A8C1PGQ4-F1
#
_cell.length_a   1.000
_cell.length_b   1.000
_cell.length_c   1.000
_cell.angle_alpha   90.00
_cell.angle_beta   90.00
_cell.angle_gamma   90.00
#
_symmetry.space_group_name_H-M   'P 1'
#
loop_
_entity.id
_entity.type
_entity.pdbx_description
1 polymer ?
#
loop_
_entity_poly.entity_id
_entity_poly.type
_entity_poly.pdbx_seq_one_letter_code
_entity_poly.pdbx_strand_id
1 'polypeptide(L)'
;MLEITVCEVTVAKAAFRGLVVGTVLFTQLSSDPYSDVSIFMDLSYGQLSASSTMNHNWHVHNYPISTETDNDKGGCLSTGGHWNPYNIDTTGSVYTVNCGPDMATKNFFTDTTSWLSGMIGRSLVIHGPNQAGPRIACGACLFRTLGFLVGCQEHVSHVLLNGLNCLL
;
A
#
# COMPACT_ATOMS: atom_id res chain seq x y z
N MET A 1 13.11 5.59 -35.18
CA MET A 1 11.76 5.27 -34.70
C MET A 1 11.91 4.97 -33.22
N LEU A 2 11.21 5.68 -32.33
CA LEU A 2 11.26 5.36 -30.91
C LEU A 2 10.25 4.24 -30.66
N GLU A 3 10.72 3.05 -30.29
CA GLU A 3 9.84 1.92 -30.04
C GLU A 3 9.25 2.08 -28.62
N ILE A 4 7.96 2.38 -28.55
CA ILE A 4 7.25 2.54 -27.28
C ILE A 4 6.85 1.15 -26.81
N THR A 5 7.65 0.56 -25.90
CA THR A 5 7.25 -0.66 -25.20
C THR A 5 6.06 -0.36 -24.30
N VAL A 6 4.96 -1.08 -24.52
CA VAL A 6 3.77 -1.03 -23.67
C VAL A 6 3.69 -2.37 -22.93
N CYS A 7 3.76 -2.33 -21.59
CA CYS A 7 3.65 -3.54 -20.78
C CYS A 7 2.26 -3.64 -20.14
N GLU A 8 1.70 -4.84 -20.21
CA GLU A 8 0.46 -5.17 -19.51
C GLU A 8 0.74 -5.40 -18.02
N VAL A 9 -0.03 -4.74 -17.17
CA VAL A 9 0.09 -4.84 -15.71
C VAL A 9 -1.23 -5.27 -15.08
N THR A 10 -1.15 -6.08 -14.03
CA THR A 10 -2.27 -6.32 -13.12
C THR A 10 -2.37 -5.15 -12.17
N VAL A 11 -3.58 -4.64 -11.94
CA VAL A 11 -3.83 -3.50 -11.05
C VAL A 11 -4.76 -3.91 -9.90
N ALA A 12 -4.29 -3.79 -8.66
CA ALA A 12 -5.14 -3.76 -7.48
C ALA A 12 -5.30 -2.33 -6.95
N LYS A 13 -6.41 -2.06 -6.27
CA LYS A 13 -6.74 -0.75 -5.70
C LYS A 13 -7.30 -0.91 -4.29
N ALA A 14 -6.74 -0.16 -3.35
CA ALA A 14 -7.37 0.18 -2.08
C ALA A 14 -7.99 1.58 -2.18
N ALA A 15 -9.22 1.75 -1.68
CA ALA A 15 -9.93 3.03 -1.67
C ALA A 15 -10.30 3.41 -0.23
N PHE A 16 -10.13 4.68 0.10
CA PHE A 16 -10.37 5.23 1.43
C PHE A 16 -11.46 6.31 1.35
N ARG A 17 -12.40 6.30 2.30
CA ARG A 17 -13.62 7.13 2.27
C ARG A 17 -14.00 7.70 3.66
N GLY A 18 -13.08 7.64 4.61
CA GLY A 18 -13.33 7.98 6.03
C GLY A 18 -12.56 9.22 6.46
N LEU A 19 -11.90 9.14 7.62
CA LEU A 19 -10.98 10.19 8.10
C LEU A 19 -9.87 10.45 7.07
N VAL A 20 -9.26 9.38 6.54
CA VAL A 20 -8.44 9.43 5.33
C VAL A 20 -9.32 9.13 4.12
N VAL A 21 -9.11 9.89 3.05
CA VAL A 21 -9.76 9.72 1.74
C VAL A 21 -8.72 9.61 0.64
N GLY A 22 -9.08 8.98 -0.47
CA GLY A 22 -8.21 8.81 -1.64
C GLY A 22 -7.99 7.34 -1.98
N THR A 23 -6.88 7.02 -2.63
CA THR A 23 -6.61 5.70 -3.19
C THR A 23 -5.15 5.32 -3.12
N VAL A 24 -4.89 4.02 -2.93
CA VAL A 24 -3.60 3.39 -3.21
C VAL A 24 -3.79 2.39 -4.34
N LEU A 25 -2.90 2.45 -5.32
CA LEU A 25 -2.83 1.53 -6.45
C LEU A 25 -1.58 0.66 -6.30
N PHE A 26 -1.72 -0.61 -6.67
CA PHE A 26 -0.63 -1.57 -6.73
C PHE A 26 -0.61 -2.14 -8.15
N THR A 27 0.55 -2.10 -8.81
CA THR A 27 0.72 -2.57 -10.18
C THR A 27 1.91 -3.51 -10.29
N GLN A 28 1.71 -4.65 -10.94
CA GLN A 28 2.74 -5.67 -11.18
C GLN A 28 2.65 -6.14 -12.64
N LEU A 29 3.77 -6.55 -13.26
CA LEU A 29 3.74 -7.04 -14.64
C LEU A 29 2.86 -8.29 -14.76
N SER A 30 1.86 -8.28 -15.65
CA SER A 30 0.99 -9.45 -15.86
C SER A 30 1.74 -10.66 -16.42
N SER A 31 2.87 -10.42 -17.08
CA SER A 31 3.76 -11.44 -17.64
C SER A 31 4.72 -12.07 -16.63
N ASP A 32 4.95 -11.41 -15.48
CA ASP A 32 5.95 -11.84 -14.49
C ASP A 32 5.43 -11.61 -13.06
N PRO A 33 4.92 -12.66 -12.38
CA PRO A 33 4.44 -12.56 -11.01
C PRO A 33 5.56 -12.35 -9.98
N TYR A 34 6.84 -12.43 -10.39
CA TYR A 34 8.01 -12.13 -9.57
C TYR A 34 8.53 -10.71 -9.79
N SER A 35 7.93 -9.91 -10.70
CA SER A 35 8.32 -8.51 -10.86
C SER A 35 8.03 -7.71 -9.60
N ASP A 36 8.77 -6.62 -9.39
CA ASP A 36 8.47 -5.63 -8.37
C ASP A 36 7.00 -5.18 -8.43
N VAL A 37 6.39 -5.00 -7.26
CA VAL A 37 5.08 -4.34 -7.13
C VAL A 37 5.32 -2.84 -6.97
N SER A 38 5.05 -2.11 -8.04
CA SER A 38 4.93 -0.66 -8.07
C SER A 38 3.71 -0.20 -7.27
N ILE A 39 3.90 0.63 -6.25
CA ILE A 39 2.83 1.13 -5.35
C ILE A 39 2.68 2.63 -5.59
N PHE A 40 1.47 3.13 -5.85
CA PHE A 40 1.18 4.57 -6.00
C PHE A 40 0.13 5.03 -5.00
N MET A 41 0.42 6.08 -4.23
CA MET A 41 -0.47 6.64 -3.21
C MET A 41 -0.94 8.06 -3.53
N ASP A 42 -2.25 8.29 -3.46
CA ASP A 42 -2.90 9.59 -3.51
C ASP A 42 -3.92 9.67 -2.36
N LEU A 43 -3.52 10.29 -1.25
CA LEU A 43 -4.24 10.24 0.03
C LEU A 43 -4.25 11.62 0.70
N SER A 44 -5.37 11.94 1.36
CA SER A 44 -5.56 13.18 2.12
C SER A 44 -6.52 12.96 3.30
N TYR A 45 -6.58 13.90 4.23
CA TYR A 45 -7.65 13.93 5.22
C TYR A 45 -8.95 14.43 4.58
N GLY A 46 -10.07 13.76 4.85
CA GLY A 46 -11.39 14.19 4.35
C GLY A 46 -11.88 15.53 4.88
N GLN A 47 -11.29 16.01 5.99
CA GLN A 47 -11.53 17.34 6.53
C GLN A 47 -10.62 18.38 5.87
N LEU A 48 -11.19 19.29 5.09
CA LEU A 48 -10.47 20.33 4.33
C LEU A 48 -9.55 21.25 5.16
N SER A 49 -9.82 21.38 6.47
CA SER A 49 -9.01 22.21 7.39
C SER A 49 -7.98 21.41 8.19
N ALA A 50 -7.83 20.11 7.96
CA ALA A 50 -6.85 19.29 8.65
C ALA A 50 -5.44 19.59 8.11
N SER A 51 -4.48 19.80 9.01
CA SER A 51 -3.07 19.91 8.65
C SER A 51 -2.55 18.58 8.13
N SER A 52 -1.58 18.63 7.22
CA SER A 52 -0.83 17.44 6.83
C SER A 52 -0.06 16.88 8.03
N THR A 53 0.04 15.56 8.08
CA THR A 53 0.80 14.81 9.08
C THR A 53 1.79 13.88 8.38
N MET A 54 2.78 13.38 9.13
CA MET A 54 3.90 12.61 8.58
C MET A 54 4.12 11.33 9.39
N ASN A 55 4.98 10.44 8.86
CA ASN A 55 5.38 9.21 9.55
C ASN A 55 4.19 8.29 9.87
N HIS A 56 3.27 8.12 8.93
CA HIS A 56 2.22 7.10 9.03
C HIS A 56 2.80 5.73 8.64
N ASN A 57 2.56 4.71 9.45
CA ASN A 57 2.79 3.33 9.03
C ASN A 57 1.58 2.85 8.23
N TRP A 58 1.80 1.96 7.27
CA TRP A 58 0.72 1.27 6.55
C TRP A 58 1.16 -0.16 6.21
N HIS A 59 0.20 -1.07 6.22
CA HIS A 59 0.45 -2.51 6.12
C HIS A 59 -0.70 -3.19 5.37
N VAL A 60 -0.43 -4.31 4.70
CA VAL A 60 -1.51 -5.23 4.29
C VAL A 60 -1.86 -6.10 5.48
N HIS A 61 -3.14 -6.24 5.76
CA HIS A 61 -3.65 -7.05 6.86
C HIS A 61 -4.29 -8.35 6.35
N ASN A 62 -4.46 -9.33 7.23
CA ASN A 62 -4.83 -10.70 6.83
C ASN A 62 -6.21 -10.81 6.19
N TYR A 63 -7.21 -10.05 6.65
CA TYR A 63 -8.61 -10.21 6.25
C TYR A 63 -9.14 -8.98 5.50
N PRO A 64 -10.18 -9.13 4.66
CA PRO A 64 -10.89 -7.99 4.09
C PRO A 64 -11.56 -7.14 5.18
N ILE A 65 -11.86 -5.88 4.83
CA ILE A 65 -12.70 -5.00 5.65
C ILE A 65 -14.14 -5.58 5.72
N SER A 66 -14.80 -5.48 6.88
CA SER A 66 -16.15 -6.03 7.06
C SER A 66 -17.21 -5.27 6.24
N THR A 67 -16.94 -3.99 6.00
CA THR A 67 -17.73 -3.04 5.20
C THR A 67 -16.78 -2.05 4.53
N GLU A 68 -17.21 -1.38 3.46
CA GLU A 68 -16.42 -0.47 2.61
C GLU A 68 -15.70 0.69 3.33
N THR A 69 -16.01 0.95 4.61
CA THR A 69 -15.34 1.97 5.43
C THR A 69 -14.81 1.45 6.77
N ASP A 70 -15.14 0.21 7.16
CA ASP A 70 -14.96 -0.37 8.51
C ASP A 70 -15.11 0.67 9.64
N ASN A 71 -16.21 1.45 9.59
CA ASN A 71 -16.58 2.47 10.58
C ASN A 71 -17.02 1.87 11.93
N ASP A 72 -16.51 0.69 12.27
CA ASP A 72 -16.75 0.07 13.56
C ASP A 72 -16.06 0.88 14.66
N LYS A 73 -16.52 0.73 15.91
CA LYS A 73 -15.96 1.49 17.05
C LYS A 73 -14.48 1.13 17.33
N GLY A 74 -13.98 0.06 16.72
CA GLY A 74 -12.59 -0.37 16.77
C GLY A 74 -11.66 0.29 15.75
N GLY A 75 -12.20 0.77 14.62
CA GLY A 75 -11.44 1.34 13.52
C GLY A 75 -10.61 0.27 12.81
N CYS A 76 -11.20 -0.38 11.81
CA CYS A 76 -10.50 -1.36 10.97
C CYS A 76 -10.05 -2.64 11.71
N LEU A 77 -10.73 -3.04 12.80
CA LEU A 77 -10.33 -4.24 13.56
C LEU A 77 -10.62 -5.55 12.82
N SER A 78 -11.63 -5.59 11.93
CA SER A 78 -12.02 -6.82 11.23
C SER A 78 -10.89 -7.41 10.37
N THR A 79 -9.97 -6.55 9.94
CA THR A 79 -8.81 -6.87 9.09
C THR A 79 -7.80 -7.81 9.76
N GLY A 80 -7.84 -7.97 11.09
CA GLY A 80 -6.89 -8.80 11.84
C GLY A 80 -5.52 -8.15 11.98
N GLY A 81 -4.46 -8.96 12.06
CA GLY A 81 -3.06 -8.50 12.09
C GLY A 81 -2.44 -8.35 10.70
N HIS A 82 -1.15 -7.99 10.65
CA HIS A 82 -0.34 -7.86 9.43
C HIS A 82 -0.30 -9.16 8.63
N TRP A 83 -0.33 -9.08 7.31
CA TRP A 83 -0.23 -10.22 6.40
C TRP A 83 1.23 -10.64 6.27
N ASN A 84 1.60 -11.76 6.89
CA ASN A 84 2.95 -12.29 6.88
C ASN A 84 3.00 -13.70 6.27
N PRO A 85 2.98 -13.83 4.93
CA PRO A 85 2.84 -15.12 4.25
C PRO A 85 4.03 -16.06 4.46
N TYR A 86 5.21 -15.52 4.78
CA TYR A 86 6.44 -16.30 5.00
C TYR A 86 6.80 -16.47 6.48
N ASN A 87 5.98 -15.94 7.40
CA ASN A 87 6.25 -15.95 8.84
C ASN A 87 7.63 -15.37 9.20
N ILE A 88 7.98 -14.22 8.59
CA ILE A 88 9.20 -13.47 8.90
C ILE A 88 9.13 -12.92 10.34
N ASP A 89 10.23 -13.01 11.08
CA ASP A 89 10.35 -12.33 12.38
C ASP A 89 10.49 -10.81 12.17
N THR A 90 9.40 -10.08 12.38
CA THR A 90 9.36 -8.61 12.28
C THR A 90 9.93 -7.90 13.51
N THR A 91 10.34 -8.63 14.56
CA THR A 91 10.98 -8.08 15.76
C THR A 91 12.51 -8.11 15.70
N GLY A 92 13.06 -8.90 14.77
CA GLY A 92 14.51 -9.02 14.56
C GLY A 92 15.13 -7.78 13.90
N SER A 93 16.35 -7.45 14.29
CA SER A 93 17.11 -6.29 13.76
C SER A 93 17.31 -6.33 12.23
N VAL A 94 17.38 -7.52 11.64
CA VAL A 94 17.46 -7.70 10.17
C VAL A 94 16.22 -7.15 9.48
N TYR A 95 15.02 -7.39 10.05
CA TYR A 95 13.78 -6.83 9.52
C TYR A 95 13.76 -5.31 9.73
N THR A 96 14.11 -4.81 10.92
CA THR A 96 14.13 -3.36 11.18
C THR A 96 15.10 -2.58 10.27
N VAL A 97 16.22 -3.18 9.87
CA VAL A 97 17.20 -2.56 8.97
C VAL A 97 16.76 -2.62 7.49
N ASN A 98 16.23 -3.75 7.03
CA ASN A 98 15.90 -3.94 5.61
C ASN A 98 14.50 -3.45 5.24
N CYS A 99 13.55 -3.61 6.16
CA CYS A 99 12.12 -3.35 5.99
C CYS A 99 11.59 -2.24 6.92
N GLY A 100 12.47 -1.55 7.65
CA GLY A 100 12.09 -0.41 8.48
C GLY A 100 11.47 0.74 7.67
N PRO A 101 10.86 1.72 8.35
CA PRO A 101 10.30 2.90 7.69
C PRO A 101 11.42 3.71 7.04
N ASP A 102 11.47 3.68 5.71
CA ASP A 102 12.39 4.50 4.93
C ASP A 102 12.03 5.98 5.23
N MET A 103 12.99 6.80 5.64
CA MET A 103 12.76 8.25 5.85
C MET A 103 12.60 9.01 4.53
N ALA A 104 12.32 8.31 3.44
CA ALA A 104 12.18 8.84 2.10
C ALA A 104 10.72 9.28 1.85
N THR A 105 10.57 10.57 1.57
CA THR A 105 9.31 11.24 1.22
C THR A 105 8.79 10.79 -0.15
N LYS A 106 8.23 9.58 -0.24
CA LYS A 106 7.83 8.91 -1.49
C LYS A 106 6.35 8.54 -1.45
N ASN A 107 5.68 8.62 -2.61
CA ASN A 107 4.39 7.95 -2.86
C ASN A 107 4.55 6.68 -3.68
N PHE A 108 5.77 6.49 -4.20
CA PHE A 108 6.12 5.42 -5.09
C PHE A 108 7.12 4.51 -4.40
N PHE A 109 6.72 3.25 -4.23
CA PHE A 109 7.49 2.21 -3.58
C PHE A 109 7.53 1.01 -4.51
N THR A 110 8.64 0.28 -4.49
CA THR A 110 8.76 -1.02 -5.14
C THR A 110 8.96 -2.08 -4.06
N ASP A 111 8.15 -3.14 -4.10
CA ASP A 111 8.29 -4.28 -3.20
C ASP A 111 8.67 -5.52 -4.02
N THR A 112 9.79 -6.15 -3.64
CA THR A 112 10.38 -7.36 -4.26
C THR A 112 10.01 -8.66 -3.54
N THR A 113 9.32 -8.55 -2.39
CA THR A 113 8.94 -9.64 -1.48
C THR A 113 7.47 -10.02 -1.58
N SER A 114 6.63 -9.10 -2.10
CA SER A 114 5.18 -9.21 -2.13
C SER A 114 4.62 -9.46 -3.53
N TRP A 115 3.82 -10.51 -3.68
CA TRP A 115 3.04 -10.76 -4.89
C TRP A 115 1.72 -10.00 -4.86
N LEU A 116 1.37 -9.30 -5.95
CA LEU A 116 0.09 -8.59 -6.05
C LEU A 116 -1.12 -9.53 -5.91
N SER A 117 -0.98 -10.77 -6.41
CA SER A 117 -1.97 -11.85 -6.26
C SER A 117 -2.24 -12.22 -4.80
N GLY A 118 -1.24 -12.16 -3.93
CA GLY A 118 -1.35 -12.46 -2.50
C GLY A 118 -2.04 -11.36 -1.69
N MET A 119 -2.05 -10.13 -2.20
CA MET A 119 -2.65 -8.95 -1.58
C MET A 119 -4.13 -8.75 -1.96
N ILE A 120 -4.57 -9.31 -3.10
CA ILE A 120 -5.97 -9.21 -3.54
C ILE A 120 -6.89 -9.97 -2.56
N GLY A 121 -8.01 -9.36 -2.19
CA GLY A 121 -8.96 -9.91 -1.22
C GLY A 121 -8.59 -9.66 0.25
N ARG A 122 -7.50 -8.91 0.50
CA ARG A 122 -7.10 -8.42 1.82
C ARG A 122 -7.47 -6.95 1.99
N SER A 123 -6.95 -6.30 3.03
CA SER A 123 -7.09 -4.85 3.23
C SER A 123 -5.75 -4.16 3.42
N LEU A 124 -5.62 -2.95 2.89
CA LEU A 124 -4.59 -2.00 3.27
C LEU A 124 -5.06 -1.21 4.50
N VAL A 125 -4.23 -1.10 5.54
CA VAL A 125 -4.52 -0.37 6.77
C VAL A 125 -3.50 0.76 6.94
N ILE A 126 -3.98 1.95 7.31
CA ILE A 126 -3.16 3.14 7.61
C ILE A 126 -3.25 3.41 9.12
N HIS A 127 -2.10 3.61 9.74
CA HIS A 127 -1.97 3.91 11.16
C HIS A 127 -1.83 5.42 11.43
N GLY A 128 -1.91 5.80 12.71
CA GLY A 128 -1.77 7.19 13.15
C GLY A 128 -0.40 7.81 12.80
N PRO A 129 -0.30 9.15 12.87
CA PRO A 129 0.94 9.85 12.57
C PRO A 129 2.03 9.52 13.59
N ASN A 130 3.29 9.80 13.24
CA ASN A 130 4.44 9.54 14.11
C ASN A 130 4.56 8.08 14.58
N GLN A 131 4.30 7.14 13.66
CA GLN A 131 4.38 5.69 13.84
C GLN A 131 3.43 5.16 14.94
N ALA A 132 2.36 5.89 15.23
CA ALA A 132 1.43 5.55 16.32
C ALA A 132 0.63 4.27 16.01
N GLY A 133 0.49 3.39 17.01
CA GLY A 133 -0.20 2.11 16.86
C GLY A 133 -1.66 2.14 16.38
N PRO A 134 -2.52 3.11 16.76
CA PRO A 134 -3.93 3.13 16.35
C PRO A 134 -4.12 3.16 14.83
N ARG A 135 -5.11 2.42 14.34
CA ARG A 135 -5.55 2.42 12.94
C ARG A 135 -6.43 3.64 12.70
N ILE A 136 -6.25 4.34 11.59
CA ILE A 136 -7.01 5.55 11.25
C ILE A 136 -7.83 5.41 9.96
N ALA A 137 -7.47 4.46 9.09
CA ALA A 137 -8.24 4.12 7.90
C ALA A 137 -7.88 2.73 7.37
N CYS A 138 -8.77 2.16 6.57
CA CYS A 138 -8.54 0.94 5.82
C CYS A 138 -9.31 0.96 4.50
N GLY A 139 -8.87 0.13 3.55
CA GLY A 139 -9.54 -0.08 2.27
C GLY A 139 -9.28 -1.50 1.76
N ALA A 140 -10.27 -2.10 1.11
CA ALA A 140 -10.14 -3.43 0.52
C ALA A 140 -9.15 -3.39 -0.66
N CYS A 141 -8.20 -4.32 -0.71
CA CYS A 141 -7.30 -4.50 -1.84
C CYS A 141 -8.03 -5.30 -2.93
N LEU A 142 -8.71 -4.60 -3.82
CA LEU A 142 -9.54 -5.20 -4.87
C LEU A 142 -8.80 -5.23 -6.21
N PHE A 143 -8.84 -6.37 -6.90
CA PHE A 143 -8.45 -6.43 -8.32
C PHE A 143 -9.34 -5.48 -9.12
N ARG A 144 -8.74 -4.60 -9.92
CA ARG A 144 -9.48 -3.60 -10.70
C ARG A 144 -9.58 -3.98 -12.18
N THR A 145 -8.44 -4.26 -12.82
CA THR A 145 -8.33 -4.48 -14.26
C THR A 145 -6.90 -4.88 -14.62
N LEU A 146 -6.71 -5.35 -15.84
CA LEU A 146 -5.46 -5.24 -16.57
C LEU A 146 -5.29 -3.78 -17.02
N GLY A 147 -4.09 -3.23 -16.87
CA GLY A 147 -3.71 -1.88 -17.27
C GLY A 147 -2.47 -1.90 -18.16
N PHE A 148 -2.06 -0.73 -18.65
CA PHE A 148 -0.90 -0.60 -19.53
C PHE A 148 0.05 0.49 -19.02
N LEU A 149 1.33 0.13 -18.84
CA LEU A 149 2.41 1.08 -18.57
C LEU A 149 3.22 1.35 -19.85
N VAL A 150 3.62 2.61 -20.03
CA VAL A 150 4.35 3.09 -21.20
C VAL A 150 5.82 3.26 -20.85
N GLY A 151 6.71 2.56 -21.55
CA GLY A 151 8.16 2.59 -21.31
C GLY A 151 8.51 1.89 -20.00
N CYS A 152 8.60 0.55 -20.02
CA CYS A 152 8.58 -0.34 -18.85
C CYS A 152 9.86 -0.30 -17.98
N GLN A 153 10.22 0.89 -17.48
CA GLN A 153 11.32 1.14 -16.56
C GLN A 153 10.86 2.21 -15.55
N GLU A 154 10.97 1.89 -14.26
CA GLU A 154 10.09 2.45 -13.22
C GLU A 154 10.56 3.76 -12.58
N HIS A 155 10.32 4.94 -13.18
CA HIS A 155 10.55 6.23 -12.50
C HIS A 155 9.67 7.41 -12.97
N VAL A 156 8.68 7.84 -12.17
CA VAL A 156 8.23 9.25 -12.04
C VAL A 156 7.70 9.57 -10.62
N SER A 157 8.05 10.75 -10.08
CA SER A 157 7.75 11.31 -8.74
C SER A 157 6.31 11.92 -8.61
N HIS A 158 5.68 12.28 -7.47
CA HIS A 158 6.10 13.06 -6.27
C HIS A 158 5.08 12.99 -5.08
N VAL A 159 5.55 13.15 -3.81
CA VAL A 159 4.91 13.85 -2.63
C VAL A 159 3.50 13.40 -2.13
N LEU A 160 3.25 12.99 -0.87
CA LEU A 160 4.10 12.76 0.32
C LEU A 160 3.49 11.71 1.32
N LEU A 161 4.12 10.53 1.57
CA LEU A 161 3.89 9.62 2.72
C LEU A 161 5.20 8.92 3.15
N ASN A 162 5.22 8.27 4.33
CA ASN A 162 6.25 7.27 4.65
C ASN A 162 5.76 5.90 4.19
N GLY A 163 6.67 5.03 3.78
CA GLY A 163 6.39 3.63 3.55
C GLY A 163 7.48 2.73 4.10
N LEU A 164 7.12 1.47 4.30
CA LEU A 164 8.06 0.41 4.60
C LEU A 164 8.64 -0.11 3.29
N ASN A 165 9.90 -0.52 3.30
CA ASN A 165 10.52 -1.17 2.14
C ASN A 165 9.98 -2.60 1.89
N CYS A 166 9.13 -3.12 2.80
CA CYS A 166 8.47 -4.41 2.70
C CYS A 166 7.02 -4.28 3.21
N LEU A 167 6.05 -4.78 2.45
CA LEU A 167 4.63 -4.92 2.85
C LEU A 167 4.47 -6.09 3.86
N LEU A 168 4.85 -5.86 5.12
CA LEU A 168 4.52 -6.77 6.24
C LEU A 168 3.80 -6.02 7.38
#